data_AF-A0A1Y2I8L4-F1
#
_entry.id   AF-A0A1Y2I8L4-F1
#
_cell.length_a   1.000
_cell.length_b   1.000
_cell.length_c   1.000
_cell.angle_alpha   90.00
_cell.angle_beta   90.00
_cell.angle_gamma   90.00
#
_symmetry.space_group_name_H-M   'P 1'
#
loop_
_entity.id
_entity.type
_entity.pdbx_description
1 polymer ?
#
loop_
_entity_poly.entity_id
_entity_poly.type
_entity_poly.pdbx_seq_one_letter_code
_entity_poly.pdbx_strand_id
1 'polypeptide(L)'
;MWRDDIPKPPVGSFENCVRCQKQFTVTKYTVAANPPPGYLCHPCAKSSGSDPFKKPAAPRKRKPAADKRKVESYDERRLPSLAAICIQVISKHIDDVEALGDIGSMNLDEIAKALAKNRSLNAENAPLFYSIENERLVMYDVTNLTPPALCALASLNPNLTNLRLDYCGHMDDTVANAWANSLPNLKRVELLGPFLVRAPAWQAFFRAHPGLEGFLITQSPRFDIESMRVLVQSCPNLRELRLKEVGQLSDEFLEEIKSLAGKLTYIDLSYPGNPEALSEQGLIDLLAMIGSSLDHLDLSGHSSVTDGVLFRGVKPHATTLKSLVLANTTEMTDAGVAEFFSTWQGKPLSKVDMSRNHQLADASLDALLKHSGTELTELNINGWKDVSEGSLKAIPKHAPLLRKLDVGFCRAADDFFIKDIFERCPEVQEIKVWGCPRVTEHCPRKRGVNIFGIETAQIF
;
A
#
# COMPACT_ATOMS: atom_id res chain seq x y z
N MET A 1 -35.03 -2.04 -42.32
CA MET A 1 -35.94 -0.87 -42.34
C MET A 1 -35.08 0.34 -42.04
N TRP A 2 -34.61 1.18 -42.96
CA TRP A 2 -35.01 1.54 -44.32
C TRP A 2 -33.72 1.82 -45.11
N ARG A 3 -33.46 1.10 -46.21
CA ARG A 3 -32.43 1.43 -47.20
C ARG A 3 -33.16 1.81 -48.47
N ASP A 4 -33.67 3.03 -48.51
CA ASP A 4 -34.08 3.66 -49.76
C ASP A 4 -32.88 4.46 -50.26
N ASP A 5 -32.00 3.78 -51.00
CA ASP A 5 -30.97 4.42 -51.81
C ASP A 5 -31.70 5.23 -52.89
N ILE A 6 -32.06 6.48 -52.58
CA ILE A 6 -32.54 7.44 -53.57
C ILE A 6 -31.45 7.50 -54.66
N PRO A 7 -31.76 7.22 -55.93
CA PRO A 7 -30.76 7.27 -56.98
C PRO A 7 -30.14 8.66 -57.02
N LYS A 8 -28.81 8.72 -56.99
CA LYS A 8 -28.09 9.98 -57.06
C LYS A 8 -28.35 10.65 -58.40
N PRO A 9 -28.80 11.92 -58.44
CA PRO A 9 -29.00 12.61 -59.70
C PRO A 9 -27.71 12.67 -60.53
N PRO A 10 -27.80 12.74 -61.87
CA PRO A 10 -26.63 12.78 -62.74
C PRO A 10 -25.67 13.92 -62.35
N VAL A 11 -24.37 13.63 -62.35
CA VAL A 11 -23.35 14.66 -62.07
C VAL A 11 -23.45 15.76 -63.13
N GLY A 12 -23.60 17.01 -62.69
CA GLY A 12 -23.84 18.18 -63.54
C GLY A 12 -25.31 18.63 -63.60
N SER A 13 -26.26 17.84 -63.09
CA SER A 13 -27.65 18.28 -62.93
C SER A 13 -27.79 19.29 -61.78
N PHE A 14 -28.93 19.97 -61.71
CA PHE A 14 -29.25 20.87 -60.60
C PHE A 14 -30.24 20.23 -59.64
N GLU A 15 -30.01 20.41 -58.34
CA GLU A 15 -30.88 19.91 -57.27
C GLU A 15 -31.04 20.98 -56.17
N ASN A 16 -32.14 20.96 -55.43
CA ASN A 16 -32.35 21.89 -54.32
C ASN A 16 -31.88 21.29 -52.99
N CYS A 17 -31.08 22.03 -52.23
CA CYS A 17 -30.58 21.57 -50.95
C CYS A 17 -31.71 21.47 -49.93
N VAL A 18 -31.94 20.30 -49.34
CA VAL A 18 -33.02 20.09 -48.35
C VAL A 18 -32.91 21.06 -47.16
N ARG A 19 -31.68 21.43 -46.78
CA ARG A 19 -31.44 22.26 -45.59
C ARG A 19 -31.58 23.76 -45.84
N CYS A 20 -31.10 24.27 -46.98
CA CYS A 20 -31.10 25.72 -47.25
C CYS A 20 -31.97 26.12 -48.44
N GLN A 21 -32.60 25.16 -49.11
CA GLN A 21 -33.50 25.32 -50.25
C GLN A 21 -32.88 26.03 -51.47
N LYS A 22 -31.57 26.24 -51.47
CA LYS A 22 -30.84 26.80 -52.62
C LYS A 22 -30.53 25.71 -53.63
N GLN A 23 -30.69 26.04 -54.90
CA GLN A 23 -30.28 25.19 -56.01
C GLN A 23 -28.75 25.07 -56.05
N PHE A 24 -28.25 23.86 -56.26
CA PHE A 24 -26.83 23.58 -56.38
C PHE A 24 -26.61 22.51 -57.45
N THR A 25 -25.44 22.54 -58.09
CA THR A 25 -25.05 21.53 -59.06
C THR A 25 -24.64 20.25 -58.35
N VAL A 26 -25.23 19.13 -58.77
CA VAL A 26 -24.91 17.80 -58.26
C VAL A 26 -23.53 17.40 -58.73
N THR A 27 -22.67 17.04 -57.79
CA THR A 27 -21.32 16.57 -58.04
C THR A 27 -21.18 15.12 -57.59
N LYS A 28 -20.10 14.45 -58.02
CA LYS A 28 -19.76 13.11 -57.51
C LYS A 28 -19.64 13.04 -55.98
N TYR A 29 -19.42 14.17 -55.32
CA TYR A 29 -19.30 14.29 -53.86
C TYR A 29 -20.57 14.78 -53.14
N THR A 30 -21.67 15.05 -53.87
CA THR A 30 -22.95 15.40 -53.25
C THR A 30 -23.43 14.31 -52.28
N VAL A 31 -23.80 14.71 -51.07
CA VAL A 31 -24.17 13.81 -49.96
C VAL A 31 -25.69 13.82 -49.80
N ALA A 32 -26.29 12.64 -49.58
CA ALA A 32 -27.70 12.53 -49.24
C ALA A 32 -27.97 13.13 -47.85
N ALA A 33 -29.14 13.73 -47.67
CA ALA A 33 -29.59 14.24 -46.38
C ALA A 33 -29.87 13.06 -45.43
N ASN A 34 -29.53 13.21 -44.16
CA ASN A 34 -29.89 12.29 -43.09
C ASN A 34 -30.63 13.09 -42.00
N PRO A 35 -31.93 12.82 -41.76
CA PRO A 35 -32.75 11.76 -42.36
C PRO A 35 -33.14 12.03 -43.83
N PRO A 36 -33.41 10.98 -44.64
CA PRO A 36 -33.92 11.10 -46.01
C PRO A 36 -35.38 11.63 -46.03
N PRO A 37 -35.89 12.20 -47.16
CA PRO A 37 -35.31 12.21 -48.51
C PRO A 37 -34.57 13.50 -48.92
N GLY A 38 -33.70 13.39 -49.94
CA GLY A 38 -33.09 14.52 -50.67
C GLY A 38 -31.57 14.69 -50.45
N TYR A 39 -30.99 15.78 -50.96
CA TYR A 39 -29.53 16.00 -51.01
C TYR A 39 -29.11 17.34 -50.39
N LEU A 40 -27.86 17.40 -49.90
CA LEU A 40 -27.28 18.60 -49.30
C LEU A 40 -26.26 19.26 -50.24
N CYS A 41 -26.31 20.59 -50.34
CA CYS A 41 -25.22 21.36 -50.94
C CYS A 41 -23.95 21.28 -50.10
N HIS A 42 -22.79 21.49 -50.71
CA HIS A 42 -21.49 21.34 -50.05
C HIS A 42 -21.34 22.14 -48.73
N PRO A 43 -21.76 23.41 -48.64
CA PRO A 43 -21.73 24.14 -47.37
C PRO A 43 -22.59 23.50 -46.27
N CYS A 44 -23.75 22.96 -46.62
CA CYS A 44 -24.66 22.32 -45.66
C CYS A 44 -24.18 20.94 -45.22
N ALA A 45 -23.51 20.19 -46.10
CA ALA A 45 -22.86 18.93 -45.78
C ALA A 45 -21.67 19.12 -44.82
N LYS A 46 -20.83 20.12 -45.09
CA LYS A 46 -19.71 20.46 -44.22
C LYS A 46 -20.16 20.89 -42.82
N SER A 47 -21.21 21.71 -42.72
CA SER A 47 -21.75 22.16 -41.43
C SER A 47 -22.52 21.08 -40.66
N SER A 48 -22.86 19.96 -41.29
CA SER A 48 -23.46 18.78 -40.63
C SER A 48 -22.42 17.72 -40.26
N GLY A 49 -21.12 18.02 -40.38
CA GLY A 49 -20.02 17.12 -40.01
C GLY A 49 -19.65 16.09 -41.10
N SER A 50 -20.35 16.11 -42.23
CA SER A 50 -20.18 15.21 -43.36
C SER A 50 -19.38 15.90 -44.48
N ASP A 51 -18.10 16.17 -44.23
CA ASP A 51 -17.19 16.79 -45.21
C ASP A 51 -16.54 15.71 -46.13
N PRO A 52 -16.89 15.66 -47.44
CA PRO A 52 -16.35 14.67 -48.38
C PRO A 52 -14.84 14.79 -48.63
N PHE A 53 -14.21 15.90 -48.20
CA PHE A 53 -12.79 16.19 -48.41
C PHE A 53 -11.95 16.09 -47.12
N LYS A 54 -12.54 15.67 -46.00
CA LYS A 54 -11.80 15.44 -44.75
C LYS A 54 -10.85 14.25 -44.93
N LYS A 55 -9.55 14.53 -45.06
CA LYS A 55 -8.51 13.49 -45.10
C LYS A 55 -8.54 12.68 -43.79
N PRO A 56 -8.46 11.33 -43.83
CA PRO A 56 -8.40 10.53 -42.61
C PRO A 56 -7.16 10.92 -41.81
N ALA A 57 -7.33 11.10 -40.50
CA ALA A 57 -6.20 11.37 -39.60
C ALA A 57 -5.23 10.19 -39.69
N ALA A 58 -3.96 10.47 -39.99
CA ALA A 58 -2.92 9.44 -40.02
C ALA A 58 -2.88 8.74 -38.65
N PRO A 59 -2.82 7.40 -38.61
CA PRO A 59 -2.74 6.68 -37.34
C PRO A 59 -1.49 7.17 -36.59
N ARG A 60 -1.67 7.57 -35.32
CA ARG A 60 -0.55 7.88 -34.43
C ARG A 60 0.38 6.67 -34.44
N LYS A 61 1.57 6.80 -35.06
CA LYS A 61 2.64 5.83 -34.88
C LYS A 61 2.87 5.70 -33.38
N ARG A 62 2.59 4.53 -32.81
CA ARG A 62 3.05 4.20 -31.45
C ARG A 62 4.55 4.45 -31.45
N LYS A 63 5.03 5.30 -30.53
CA LYS A 63 6.46 5.34 -30.22
C LYS A 63 6.91 3.89 -30.00
N PRO A 64 8.12 3.49 -30.45
CA PRO A 64 8.68 2.20 -30.05
C PRO A 64 8.55 2.10 -28.53
N ALA A 65 8.20 0.92 -28.01
CA ALA A 65 8.28 0.70 -26.58
C ALA A 65 9.67 1.16 -26.14
N ALA A 66 9.75 2.19 -25.29
CA ALA A 66 11.01 2.59 -24.69
C ALA A 66 11.65 1.30 -24.15
N ASP A 67 12.93 1.08 -24.46
CA ASP A 67 13.66 -0.11 -24.03
C ASP A 67 13.30 -0.40 -22.58
N LYS A 68 12.71 -1.57 -22.36
CA LYS A 68 12.31 -2.00 -21.03
C LYS A 68 13.61 -2.12 -20.24
N ARG A 69 13.89 -1.11 -19.41
CA ARG A 69 15.01 -1.14 -18.46
C ARG A 69 14.90 -2.46 -17.70
N LYS A 70 15.93 -3.29 -17.81
CA LYS A 70 15.93 -4.58 -17.14
C LYS A 70 16.30 -4.32 -15.69
N VAL A 71 15.32 -4.47 -14.81
CA VAL A 71 15.57 -4.39 -13.38
C VAL A 71 16.09 -5.75 -12.91
N GLU A 72 17.29 -5.76 -12.35
CA GLU A 72 17.83 -6.91 -11.65
C GLU A 72 17.59 -6.75 -10.14
N SER A 73 17.18 -7.84 -9.51
CA SER A 73 17.19 -7.97 -8.05
C SER A 73 18.19 -9.07 -7.75
N TYR A 74 19.20 -8.76 -6.94
CA TYR A 74 20.16 -9.75 -6.49
C TYR A 74 19.62 -10.44 -5.24
N ASP A 75 19.04 -11.61 -5.44
CA ASP A 75 18.77 -12.62 -4.42
C ASP A 75 19.79 -13.75 -4.61
N GLU A 76 20.70 -13.90 -3.65
CA GLU A 76 21.87 -14.79 -3.79
C GLU A 76 21.56 -16.27 -3.45
N ARG A 77 20.29 -16.67 -3.30
CA ARG A 77 19.89 -18.09 -3.18
C ARG A 77 20.10 -18.82 -4.52
N ARG A 78 21.37 -19.17 -4.83
CA ARG A 78 21.77 -19.86 -6.08
C ARG A 78 21.06 -21.20 -6.32
N LEU A 79 20.70 -21.90 -5.25
CA LEU A 79 19.90 -23.12 -5.30
C LEU A 79 18.88 -23.08 -4.15
N PRO A 80 17.60 -23.40 -4.41
CA PRO A 80 16.64 -23.53 -3.33
C PRO A 80 17.07 -24.64 -2.36
N SER A 81 16.83 -24.43 -1.06
CA SER A 81 17.04 -25.50 -0.08
C SER A 81 16.11 -26.68 -0.38
N LEU A 82 16.45 -27.88 0.09
CA LEU A 82 15.56 -29.03 -0.04
C LEU A 82 14.16 -28.72 0.53
N ALA A 83 14.09 -28.04 1.68
CA ALA A 83 12.84 -27.57 2.26
C ALA A 83 12.07 -26.66 1.30
N ALA A 84 12.72 -25.68 0.66
CA ALA A 84 12.08 -24.80 -0.31
C ALA A 84 11.58 -25.55 -1.56
N ILE A 85 12.33 -26.57 -2.03
CA ILE A 85 11.87 -27.45 -3.12
C ILE A 85 10.65 -28.26 -2.69
N CYS A 86 10.67 -28.86 -1.49
CA CYS A 86 9.53 -29.59 -0.95
C CYS A 86 8.29 -28.70 -0.83
N ILE A 87 8.44 -27.48 -0.32
CA ILE A 87 7.37 -26.49 -0.24
C ILE A 87 6.81 -26.19 -1.64
N GLN A 88 7.66 -26.00 -2.65
CA GLN A 88 7.21 -25.78 -4.02
C GLN A 88 6.41 -26.97 -4.58
N VAL A 89 6.85 -28.21 -4.30
CA VAL A 89 6.12 -29.42 -4.72
C VAL A 89 4.78 -29.51 -4.02
N ILE A 90 4.74 -29.32 -2.70
CA ILE A 90 3.50 -29.31 -1.90
C ILE A 90 2.54 -28.25 -2.44
N SER A 91 3.00 -27.01 -2.61
CA SER A 91 2.16 -25.92 -3.11
C SER A 91 1.65 -26.13 -4.53
N LYS A 92 2.40 -26.86 -5.37
CA LYS A 92 1.97 -27.20 -6.73
C LYS A 92 0.89 -28.27 -6.76
N HIS A 93 0.91 -29.19 -5.79
CA HIS A 93 0.01 -30.33 -5.68
C HIS A 93 -0.91 -30.22 -4.46
N ILE A 94 -1.20 -28.99 -4.01
CA ILE A 94 -1.86 -28.75 -2.73
C ILE A 94 -3.25 -29.37 -2.67
N ASP A 95 -3.96 -29.40 -3.78
CA ASP A 95 -5.32 -29.97 -3.86
C ASP A 95 -5.30 -31.52 -3.82
N ASP A 96 -4.13 -32.15 -4.02
CA ASP A 96 -3.93 -33.60 -3.86
C ASP A 96 -3.47 -33.96 -2.42
N VAL A 97 -3.25 -32.98 -1.53
CA VAL A 97 -2.77 -33.21 -0.16
C VAL A 97 -3.95 -33.42 0.77
N GLU A 98 -4.04 -34.61 1.38
CA GLU A 98 -5.07 -34.92 2.38
C GLU A 98 -4.73 -34.37 3.77
N ALA A 99 -3.45 -34.40 4.15
CA ALA A 99 -2.96 -33.90 5.42
C ALA A 99 -1.48 -33.51 5.31
N LEU A 100 -1.08 -32.43 5.98
CA LEU A 100 0.32 -32.01 6.07
C LEU A 100 1.11 -32.85 7.10
N GLY A 101 0.43 -33.43 8.08
CA GLY A 101 1.06 -34.15 9.19
C GLY A 101 1.86 -33.21 10.10
N ASP A 102 2.93 -33.74 10.71
CA ASP A 102 3.75 -33.01 11.69
C ASP A 102 4.73 -32.03 11.00
N ILE A 103 4.20 -30.97 10.41
CA ILE A 103 4.99 -29.87 9.84
C ILE A 103 5.19 -28.78 10.89
N GLY A 104 6.45 -28.43 11.16
CA GLY A 104 6.78 -27.32 12.06
C GLY A 104 6.23 -25.98 11.56
N SER A 105 5.87 -25.10 12.50
CA SER A 105 5.20 -23.81 12.24
C SER A 105 5.91 -22.93 11.20
N MET A 106 7.25 -22.92 11.18
CA MET A 106 8.02 -22.18 10.18
C MET A 106 7.77 -22.66 8.75
N ASN A 107 7.70 -23.98 8.54
CA ASN A 107 7.45 -24.54 7.22
C ASN A 107 5.98 -24.38 6.82
N LEU A 108 5.05 -24.49 7.77
CA LEU A 108 3.63 -24.24 7.54
C LEU A 108 3.40 -22.80 7.03
N ASP A 109 4.06 -21.83 7.66
CA ASP A 109 4.03 -20.43 7.24
C ASP A 109 4.61 -20.22 5.83
N GLU A 110 5.72 -20.89 5.48
CA GLU A 110 6.28 -20.84 4.13
C GLU A 110 5.37 -21.49 3.08
N ILE A 111 4.66 -22.58 3.41
CA ILE A 111 3.63 -23.16 2.54
C ILE A 111 2.50 -22.14 2.33
N ALA A 112 1.99 -21.51 3.39
CA ALA A 112 0.95 -20.49 3.28
C ALA A 112 1.39 -19.30 2.40
N LYS A 113 2.64 -18.83 2.53
CA LYS A 113 3.23 -17.81 1.65
C LYS A 113 3.30 -18.26 0.19
N ALA A 114 3.72 -19.51 -0.04
CA ALA A 114 3.80 -20.06 -1.39
C ALA A 114 2.42 -20.19 -2.04
N LEU A 115 1.40 -20.63 -1.29
CA LEU A 115 0.02 -20.69 -1.75
C LEU A 115 -0.54 -19.32 -2.11
N ALA A 116 -0.27 -18.31 -1.28
CA ALA A 116 -0.67 -16.93 -1.53
C ALA A 116 0.00 -16.34 -2.78
N LYS A 117 1.32 -16.57 -2.95
CA LYS A 117 2.05 -16.16 -4.15
C LYS A 117 1.46 -16.76 -5.43
N ASN A 118 0.96 -17.99 -5.35
CA ASN A 118 0.32 -18.69 -6.46
C ASN A 118 -1.20 -18.46 -6.55
N ARG A 119 -1.80 -17.70 -5.60
CA ARG A 119 -3.25 -17.49 -5.47
C ARG A 119 -4.06 -18.79 -5.48
N SER A 120 -3.53 -19.79 -4.79
CA SER A 120 -4.03 -21.18 -4.83
C SER A 120 -4.75 -21.61 -3.55
N LEU A 121 -4.71 -20.79 -2.48
CA LEU A 121 -5.50 -21.04 -1.28
C LEU A 121 -7.00 -20.95 -1.63
N ASN A 122 -7.78 -21.96 -1.25
CA ASN A 122 -9.21 -22.09 -1.53
C ASN A 122 -9.94 -22.84 -0.40
N ALA A 123 -11.26 -22.99 -0.49
CA ALA A 123 -12.06 -23.61 0.57
C ALA A 123 -11.76 -25.11 0.80
N GLU A 124 -11.22 -25.81 -0.19
CA GLU A 124 -10.91 -27.24 -0.12
C GLU A 124 -9.57 -27.49 0.57
N ASN A 125 -8.56 -26.64 0.32
CA ASN A 125 -7.23 -26.81 0.87
C ASN A 125 -6.94 -25.96 2.14
N ALA A 126 -7.75 -24.93 2.44
CA ALA A 126 -7.58 -24.15 3.67
C ALA A 126 -7.70 -24.98 4.97
N PRO A 127 -8.54 -26.02 5.06
CA PRO A 127 -8.58 -26.92 6.22
C PRO A 127 -7.25 -27.59 6.57
N LEU A 128 -6.30 -27.71 5.64
CA LEU A 128 -4.96 -28.24 5.91
C LEU A 128 -4.18 -27.42 6.95
N PHE A 129 -4.59 -26.17 7.18
CA PHE A 129 -3.97 -25.25 8.12
C PHE A 129 -4.76 -25.12 9.43
N TYR A 130 -5.90 -25.80 9.56
CA TYR A 130 -6.76 -25.70 10.73
C TYR A 130 -6.41 -26.77 11.75
N SER A 131 -6.39 -26.37 13.02
CA SER A 131 -6.09 -27.21 14.16
C SER A 131 -6.58 -26.52 15.41
N ILE A 132 -7.07 -27.32 16.36
CA ILE A 132 -7.41 -26.84 17.71
C ILE A 132 -6.16 -26.40 18.49
N GLU A 133 -4.96 -26.82 18.09
CA GLU A 133 -3.70 -26.45 18.74
C GLU A 133 -3.18 -25.09 18.27
N ASN A 134 -3.76 -24.52 17.20
CA ASN A 134 -3.32 -23.23 16.69
C ASN A 134 -3.67 -22.10 17.66
N GLU A 135 -2.65 -21.47 18.23
CA GLU A 135 -2.76 -20.18 18.91
C GLU A 135 -2.61 -19.00 17.94
N ARG A 136 -1.87 -19.22 16.84
CA ARG A 136 -1.62 -18.21 15.81
C ARG A 136 -1.89 -18.76 14.42
N LEU A 137 -2.64 -18.02 13.63
CA LEU A 137 -2.88 -18.31 12.22
C LEU A 137 -2.65 -17.07 11.36
N VAL A 138 -1.89 -17.23 10.28
CA VAL A 138 -1.62 -16.20 9.28
C VAL A 138 -1.92 -16.75 7.90
N MET A 139 -2.75 -16.05 7.14
CA MET A 139 -3.06 -16.38 5.75
C MET A 139 -2.84 -15.14 4.88
N TYR A 140 -1.94 -15.24 3.91
CA TYR A 140 -1.41 -14.09 3.16
C TYR A 140 -2.23 -13.70 1.91
N ASP A 141 -3.13 -14.56 1.44
CA ASP A 141 -4.10 -14.25 0.39
C ASP A 141 -5.30 -15.19 0.54
N VAL A 142 -6.38 -14.68 1.14
CA VAL A 142 -7.65 -15.39 1.31
C VAL A 142 -8.71 -14.93 0.31
N THR A 143 -8.32 -14.37 -0.83
CA THR A 143 -9.26 -13.83 -1.84
C THR A 143 -10.27 -14.88 -2.31
N ASN A 144 -9.91 -16.16 -2.33
CA ASN A 144 -10.81 -17.24 -2.78
C ASN A 144 -11.58 -17.92 -1.63
N LEU A 145 -11.45 -17.46 -0.38
CA LEU A 145 -12.21 -18.02 0.74
C LEU A 145 -13.58 -17.34 0.84
N THR A 146 -14.63 -18.13 0.64
CA THR A 146 -16.02 -17.70 0.76
C THR A 146 -16.43 -17.53 2.23
N PRO A 147 -17.54 -16.83 2.54
CA PRO A 147 -18.01 -16.68 3.92
C PRO A 147 -18.13 -18.01 4.70
N PRO A 148 -18.68 -19.11 4.13
CA PRO A 148 -18.70 -20.40 4.83
C PRO A 148 -17.30 -20.94 5.18
N ALA A 149 -16.32 -20.77 4.30
CA ALA A 149 -14.94 -21.17 4.57
C ALA A 149 -14.30 -20.34 5.69
N LEU A 150 -14.56 -19.02 5.71
CA LEU A 150 -14.09 -18.13 6.77
C LEU A 150 -14.78 -18.42 8.12
N CYS A 151 -16.04 -18.83 8.13
CA CYS A 151 -16.71 -19.32 9.34
C CYS A 151 -16.07 -20.62 9.84
N ALA A 152 -15.83 -21.58 8.92
CA ALA A 152 -15.20 -22.85 9.25
C ALA A 152 -13.80 -22.68 9.84
N LEU A 153 -13.01 -21.72 9.32
CA LEU A 153 -11.71 -21.34 9.89
C LEU A 153 -11.82 -21.07 11.39
N ALA A 154 -12.75 -20.21 11.80
CA ALA A 154 -12.88 -19.88 13.21
C ALA A 154 -13.37 -21.07 14.05
N SER A 155 -14.36 -21.82 13.55
CA SER A 155 -14.90 -22.98 14.28
C SER A 155 -13.88 -24.12 14.43
N LEU A 156 -12.94 -24.26 13.48
CA LEU A 156 -11.90 -25.30 13.50
C LEU A 156 -10.59 -24.82 14.13
N ASN A 157 -10.54 -23.58 14.62
CA ASN A 157 -9.41 -23.00 15.34
C ASN A 157 -9.84 -22.29 16.64
N PRO A 158 -10.51 -22.99 17.58
CA PRO A 158 -11.13 -22.37 18.76
C PRO A 158 -10.14 -21.73 19.76
N ASN A 159 -8.86 -22.10 19.72
CA ASN A 159 -7.84 -21.62 20.64
C ASN A 159 -6.99 -20.46 20.10
N LEU A 160 -7.38 -19.86 18.96
CA LEU A 160 -6.63 -18.74 18.40
C LEU A 160 -6.62 -17.54 19.35
N THR A 161 -5.41 -17.05 19.60
CA THR A 161 -5.16 -15.75 20.25
C THR A 161 -4.77 -14.70 19.22
N ASN A 162 -4.18 -15.10 18.09
CA ASN A 162 -3.67 -14.21 17.05
C ASN A 162 -4.11 -14.65 15.65
N LEU A 163 -4.95 -13.85 15.00
CA LEU A 163 -5.42 -14.11 13.64
C LEU A 163 -4.98 -12.98 12.71
N ARG A 164 -4.34 -13.33 11.59
CA ARG A 164 -4.09 -12.41 10.48
C ARG A 164 -4.61 -12.98 9.18
N LEU A 165 -5.51 -12.25 8.52
CA LEU A 165 -5.98 -12.57 7.17
C LEU A 165 -5.71 -11.41 6.22
N ASP A 166 -4.97 -11.68 5.15
CA ASP A 166 -4.71 -10.72 4.11
C ASP A 166 -5.65 -10.96 2.91
N TYR A 167 -6.17 -9.87 2.32
CA TYR A 167 -7.12 -9.90 1.20
C TYR A 167 -8.45 -10.62 1.51
N CYS A 168 -8.99 -10.41 2.72
CA CYS A 168 -10.27 -10.99 3.18
C CYS A 168 -11.51 -10.26 2.63
N GLY A 169 -11.54 -10.00 1.32
CA GLY A 169 -12.59 -9.22 0.65
C GLY A 169 -13.99 -9.81 0.71
N HIS A 170 -14.10 -11.12 0.94
CA HIS A 170 -15.36 -11.85 1.10
C HIS A 170 -15.86 -11.92 2.55
N MET A 171 -15.12 -11.36 3.53
CA MET A 171 -15.58 -11.30 4.92
C MET A 171 -16.75 -10.33 5.05
N ASP A 172 -17.94 -10.87 5.38
CA ASP A 172 -19.17 -10.12 5.61
C ASP A 172 -19.68 -10.24 7.05
N ASP A 173 -20.87 -9.70 7.31
CA ASP A 173 -21.49 -9.71 8.65
C ASP A 173 -21.71 -11.13 9.18
N THR A 174 -21.94 -12.12 8.31
CA THR A 174 -22.15 -13.51 8.74
C THR A 174 -20.86 -14.09 9.35
N VAL A 175 -19.72 -13.78 8.73
CA VAL A 175 -18.40 -14.19 9.22
C VAL A 175 -18.07 -13.52 10.53
N ALA A 176 -18.21 -12.19 10.61
CA ALA A 176 -17.91 -11.43 11.83
C ALA A 176 -18.75 -11.92 13.03
N ASN A 177 -20.04 -12.20 12.81
CA ASN A 177 -20.92 -12.74 13.85
C ASN A 177 -20.59 -14.20 14.23
N ALA A 178 -20.17 -15.02 13.28
CA ALA A 178 -19.70 -16.38 13.57
C ALA A 178 -18.43 -16.36 14.44
N TRP A 179 -17.49 -15.47 14.11
CA TRP A 179 -16.24 -15.29 14.83
C TRP A 179 -16.45 -14.79 16.26
N ALA A 180 -17.43 -13.91 16.48
CA ALA A 180 -17.85 -13.47 17.81
C ALA A 180 -18.13 -14.63 18.78
N ASN A 181 -18.56 -15.79 18.28
CA ASN A 181 -18.85 -16.95 19.10
C ASN A 181 -17.79 -18.06 19.04
N SER A 182 -16.97 -18.07 17.99
CA SER A 182 -16.05 -19.18 17.70
C SER A 182 -14.60 -18.92 18.12
N LEU A 183 -14.24 -17.67 18.46
CA LEU A 183 -12.87 -17.27 18.80
C LEU A 183 -12.78 -16.67 20.24
N PRO A 184 -13.16 -17.41 21.29
CA PRO A 184 -13.29 -16.87 22.64
C PRO A 184 -11.98 -16.34 23.25
N ASN A 185 -10.83 -16.82 22.78
CA ASN A 185 -9.51 -16.46 23.30
C ASN A 185 -8.77 -15.41 22.46
N LEU A 186 -9.44 -14.82 21.46
CA LEU A 186 -8.81 -13.91 20.52
C LEU A 186 -8.32 -12.63 21.20
N LYS A 187 -7.02 -12.36 21.09
CA LYS A 187 -6.36 -11.18 21.63
C LYS A 187 -5.94 -10.20 20.54
N ARG A 188 -5.63 -10.68 19.34
CA ARG A 188 -5.17 -9.84 18.23
C ARG A 188 -5.78 -10.28 16.92
N VAL A 189 -6.38 -9.34 16.20
CA VAL A 189 -6.91 -9.56 14.86
C VAL A 189 -6.31 -8.53 13.89
N GLU A 190 -5.77 -9.00 12.77
CA GLU A 190 -5.20 -8.19 11.70
C GLU A 190 -5.84 -8.55 10.35
N LEU A 191 -6.51 -7.59 9.72
CA LEU A 191 -7.33 -7.85 8.53
C LEU A 191 -7.02 -6.83 7.43
N LEU A 192 -6.68 -7.33 6.25
CA LEU A 192 -6.56 -6.52 5.04
C LEU A 192 -7.79 -6.74 4.14
N GLY A 193 -8.54 -5.68 3.93
CA GLY A 193 -9.70 -5.64 3.05
C GLY A 193 -10.99 -6.30 3.57
N PRO A 194 -11.40 -6.18 4.85
CA PRO A 194 -12.73 -6.61 5.28
C PRO A 194 -13.81 -5.61 4.82
N PHE A 195 -14.02 -5.51 3.50
CA PHE A 195 -14.82 -4.44 2.88
C PHE A 195 -16.32 -4.58 3.13
N LEU A 196 -16.81 -5.80 3.38
CA LEU A 196 -18.24 -6.09 3.43
C LEU A 196 -18.83 -5.99 4.82
N VAL A 197 -18.03 -6.13 5.87
CA VAL A 197 -18.47 -6.04 7.28
C VAL A 197 -19.00 -4.65 7.59
N ARG A 198 -20.19 -4.60 8.17
CA ARG A 198 -20.91 -3.38 8.55
C ARG A 198 -20.76 -3.10 10.05
N ALA A 199 -21.00 -1.85 10.42
CA ALA A 199 -20.87 -1.38 11.80
C ALA A 199 -21.57 -2.26 12.86
N PRO A 200 -22.83 -2.72 12.70
CA PRO A 200 -23.47 -3.57 13.71
C PRO A 200 -22.72 -4.88 13.98
N ALA A 201 -22.12 -5.49 12.95
CA ALA A 201 -21.36 -6.71 13.09
C ALA A 201 -20.00 -6.47 13.77
N TRP A 202 -19.33 -5.36 13.47
CA TRP A 202 -18.13 -4.93 14.22
C TRP A 202 -18.44 -4.71 15.70
N GLN A 203 -19.53 -4.02 16.00
CA GLN A 203 -19.94 -3.77 17.38
C GLN A 203 -20.25 -5.07 18.13
N ALA A 204 -20.94 -6.03 17.50
CA ALA A 204 -21.19 -7.35 18.08
C ALA A 204 -19.87 -8.11 18.32
N PHE A 205 -18.96 -8.07 17.35
CA PHE A 205 -17.63 -8.67 17.47
C PHE A 205 -16.85 -8.10 18.66
N PHE A 206 -16.81 -6.78 18.86
CA PHE A 206 -16.08 -6.19 20.00
C PHE A 206 -16.69 -6.54 21.35
N ARG A 207 -18.02 -6.54 21.47
CA ARG A 207 -18.71 -6.94 22.71
C ARG A 207 -18.40 -8.39 23.10
N ALA A 208 -18.14 -9.24 22.13
CA ALA A 208 -17.79 -10.64 22.36
C ALA A 208 -16.31 -10.86 22.71
N HIS A 209 -15.43 -9.88 22.46
CA HIS A 209 -13.98 -10.00 22.68
C HIS A 209 -13.45 -8.93 23.66
N PRO A 210 -13.85 -8.96 24.95
CA PRO A 210 -13.37 -7.98 25.93
C PRO A 210 -11.87 -8.09 26.23
N GLY A 211 -11.25 -9.22 25.91
CA GLY A 211 -9.82 -9.48 26.04
C GLY A 211 -8.97 -9.00 24.85
N LEU A 212 -9.55 -8.30 23.87
CA LEU A 212 -8.82 -7.86 22.68
C LEU A 212 -7.75 -6.81 23.06
N GLU A 213 -6.51 -7.11 22.67
CA GLU A 213 -5.32 -6.28 22.87
C GLU A 213 -4.85 -5.61 21.56
N GLY A 214 -5.20 -6.18 20.39
CA GLY A 214 -4.84 -5.61 19.09
C GLY A 214 -5.95 -5.70 18.06
N PHE A 215 -6.34 -4.54 17.53
CA PHE A 215 -7.29 -4.42 16.43
C PHE A 215 -6.65 -3.67 15.27
N LEU A 216 -6.31 -4.40 14.20
CA LEU A 216 -5.59 -3.85 13.07
C LEU A 216 -6.37 -4.10 11.78
N ILE A 217 -6.94 -3.05 11.21
CA ILE A 217 -7.64 -3.14 9.93
C ILE A 217 -6.96 -2.27 8.89
N THR A 218 -6.94 -2.75 7.65
CA THR A 218 -6.48 -2.01 6.49
C THR A 218 -7.55 -2.09 5.42
N GLN A 219 -7.92 -0.95 4.84
CA GLN A 219 -8.97 -0.84 3.82
C GLN A 219 -10.34 -1.36 4.28
N SER A 220 -10.89 -0.76 5.35
CA SER A 220 -12.26 -1.03 5.79
C SER A 220 -13.12 0.23 5.69
N PRO A 221 -13.73 0.52 4.52
CA PRO A 221 -14.48 1.75 4.30
C PRO A 221 -15.78 1.85 5.11
N ARG A 222 -16.27 0.72 5.65
CA ARG A 222 -17.53 0.63 6.41
C ARG A 222 -17.33 0.67 7.92
N PHE A 223 -16.09 0.73 8.41
CA PHE A 223 -15.81 0.96 9.81
C PHE A 223 -16.08 2.43 10.15
N ASP A 224 -17.02 2.67 11.07
CA ASP A 224 -17.53 4.00 11.41
C ASP A 224 -17.23 4.38 12.87
N ILE A 225 -17.59 5.61 13.24
CA ILE A 225 -17.35 6.16 14.57
C ILE A 225 -18.09 5.39 15.68
N GLU A 226 -19.28 4.85 15.39
CA GLU A 226 -20.02 4.02 16.37
C GLU A 226 -19.31 2.69 16.63
N SER A 227 -18.72 2.08 15.61
CA SER A 227 -17.87 0.90 15.76
C SER A 227 -16.65 1.21 16.62
N MET A 228 -16.05 2.39 16.44
CA MET A 228 -14.92 2.84 17.26
C MET A 228 -15.32 3.06 18.73
N ARG A 229 -16.46 3.71 18.99
CA ARG A 229 -17.02 3.89 20.35
C ARG A 229 -17.20 2.55 21.06
N VAL A 230 -17.80 1.58 20.38
CA VAL A 230 -18.01 0.24 20.97
C VAL A 230 -16.70 -0.51 21.17
N LEU A 231 -15.72 -0.36 20.27
CA LEU A 231 -14.39 -0.94 20.43
C LEU A 231 -13.72 -0.45 21.72
N VAL A 232 -13.60 0.87 21.91
CA VAL A 232 -12.91 1.43 23.08
C VAL A 232 -13.64 1.13 24.39
N GLN A 233 -14.97 1.05 24.37
CA GLN A 233 -15.80 0.71 25.53
C GLN A 233 -15.71 -0.78 25.89
N SER A 234 -15.68 -1.66 24.89
CA SER A 234 -15.76 -3.12 25.11
C SER A 234 -14.40 -3.76 25.31
N CYS A 235 -13.33 -3.18 24.74
CA CYS A 235 -11.98 -3.74 24.72
C CYS A 235 -11.00 -2.82 25.49
N PRO A 236 -11.06 -2.78 26.84
CA PRO A 236 -10.28 -1.82 27.62
C PRO A 236 -8.77 -2.10 27.66
N ASN A 237 -8.31 -3.26 27.16
CA ASN A 237 -6.91 -3.66 27.15
C ASN A 237 -6.21 -3.41 25.81
N LEU A 238 -6.81 -2.62 24.93
CA LEU A 238 -6.26 -2.35 23.59
C LEU A 238 -4.88 -1.65 23.69
N ARG A 239 -3.89 -2.24 23.03
CA ARG A 239 -2.49 -1.81 22.94
C ARG A 239 -2.06 -1.50 21.52
N GLU A 240 -2.64 -2.18 20.53
CA GLU A 240 -2.38 -1.99 19.11
C GLU A 240 -3.66 -1.57 18.38
N LEU A 241 -3.62 -0.41 17.74
CA LEU A 241 -4.71 0.08 16.89
C LEU A 241 -4.15 0.46 15.52
N ARG A 242 -4.68 -0.16 14.46
CA ARG A 242 -4.46 0.28 13.08
C ARG A 242 -5.80 0.54 12.41
N LEU A 243 -5.96 1.76 11.91
CA LEU A 243 -7.07 2.21 11.06
C LEU A 243 -6.50 2.73 9.73
N LYS A 244 -5.79 1.88 8.99
CA LYS A 244 -5.13 2.28 7.75
C LYS A 244 -6.10 2.25 6.58
N GLU A 245 -6.08 3.28 5.73
CA GLU A 245 -6.98 3.36 4.56
C GLU A 245 -8.46 3.21 4.95
N VAL A 246 -8.84 3.76 6.10
CA VAL A 246 -10.23 3.82 6.58
C VAL A 246 -10.85 5.14 6.12
N GLY A 247 -11.80 5.04 5.19
CA GLY A 247 -12.37 6.20 4.49
C GLY A 247 -13.21 7.14 5.36
N GLN A 248 -13.68 6.67 6.52
CA GLN A 248 -14.52 7.45 7.44
C GLN A 248 -13.74 8.09 8.59
N LEU A 249 -12.40 8.00 8.60
CA LEU A 249 -11.59 8.66 9.63
C LEU A 249 -11.91 10.16 9.71
N SER A 250 -11.97 10.66 10.94
CA SER A 250 -12.20 12.07 11.27
C SER A 250 -11.66 12.36 12.67
N ASP A 251 -11.58 13.65 13.04
CA ASP A 251 -11.17 14.05 14.39
C ASP A 251 -12.04 13.46 15.51
N GLU A 252 -13.29 13.08 15.22
CA GLU A 252 -14.13 12.37 16.20
C GLU A 252 -13.52 11.04 16.63
N PHE A 253 -12.85 10.32 15.73
CA PHE A 253 -12.13 9.09 16.10
C PHE A 253 -11.00 9.39 17.08
N LEU A 254 -10.32 10.54 16.94
CA LEU A 254 -9.23 10.92 17.83
C LEU A 254 -9.72 11.11 19.26
N GLU A 255 -10.90 11.71 19.44
CA GLU A 255 -11.52 11.85 20.77
C GLU A 255 -11.79 10.49 21.43
N GLU A 256 -12.29 9.51 20.67
CA GLU A 256 -12.50 8.16 21.20
C GLU A 256 -11.17 7.46 21.54
N ILE A 257 -10.13 7.63 20.72
CA ILE A 257 -8.80 7.03 20.95
C ILE A 257 -8.15 7.58 22.23
N LYS A 258 -8.38 8.85 22.59
CA LYS A 258 -7.84 9.44 23.83
C LYS A 258 -8.24 8.66 25.09
N SER A 259 -9.37 7.94 25.07
CA SER A 259 -9.79 7.06 26.18
C SER A 259 -8.84 5.89 26.45
N LEU A 260 -7.95 5.57 25.51
CA LEU A 260 -6.95 4.52 25.61
C LEU A 260 -5.58 5.03 26.08
N ALA A 261 -5.52 6.25 26.62
CA ALA A 261 -4.32 6.85 27.20
C ALA A 261 -3.62 5.94 28.21
N GLY A 262 -2.28 5.90 28.12
CA GLY A 262 -1.42 5.06 28.97
C GLY A 262 -1.42 3.56 28.65
N LYS A 263 -2.19 3.12 27.64
CA LYS A 263 -2.27 1.70 27.23
C LYS A 263 -1.75 1.45 25.83
N LEU A 264 -2.06 2.35 24.89
CA LEU A 264 -1.63 2.22 23.50
C LEU A 264 -0.12 2.30 23.37
N THR A 265 0.44 1.32 22.66
CA THR A 265 1.86 1.21 22.32
C THR A 265 2.07 1.30 20.81
N TYR A 266 1.06 0.98 20.01
CA TYR A 266 1.11 1.00 18.55
C TYR A 266 -0.13 1.73 18.02
N ILE A 267 0.10 2.78 17.23
CA ILE A 267 -0.96 3.47 16.50
C ILE A 267 -0.57 3.71 15.04
N ASP A 268 -1.47 3.34 14.14
CA ASP A 268 -1.36 3.58 12.70
C ASP A 268 -2.69 4.13 12.18
N LEU A 269 -2.68 5.41 11.79
CA LEU A 269 -3.83 6.12 11.22
C LEU A 269 -3.58 6.49 9.75
N SER A 270 -2.68 5.77 9.08
CA SER A 270 -2.14 6.17 7.79
C SER A 270 -3.16 6.13 6.63
N TYR A 271 -2.94 7.03 5.67
CA TYR A 271 -3.70 7.17 4.43
C TYR A 271 -5.21 7.27 4.66
N PRO A 272 -5.69 8.29 5.40
CA PRO A 272 -7.13 8.50 5.53
C PRO A 272 -7.74 8.70 4.14
N GLY A 273 -8.95 8.18 3.92
CA GLY A 273 -9.60 8.27 2.58
C GLY A 273 -9.80 9.71 2.08
N ASN A 274 -9.76 10.68 3.00
CA ASN A 274 -9.59 12.10 2.72
C ASN A 274 -8.26 12.58 3.36
N PRO A 275 -7.30 13.15 2.61
CA PRO A 275 -6.03 13.65 3.17
C PRO A 275 -6.16 14.68 4.29
N GLU A 276 -7.28 15.41 4.34
CA GLU A 276 -7.61 16.41 5.35
C GLU A 276 -8.57 15.87 6.44
N ALA A 277 -8.79 14.55 6.50
CA ALA A 277 -9.69 13.91 7.46
C ALA A 277 -9.34 14.23 8.92
N LEU A 278 -8.04 14.23 9.23
CA LEU A 278 -7.53 14.48 10.57
C LEU A 278 -6.82 15.83 10.57
N SER A 279 -7.23 16.71 11.49
CA SER A 279 -6.58 18.01 11.63
C SER A 279 -5.26 17.88 12.36
N GLU A 280 -4.33 18.79 12.07
CA GLU A 280 -3.04 18.82 12.77
C GLU A 280 -3.22 19.01 14.29
N GLN A 281 -4.17 19.87 14.67
CA GLN A 281 -4.46 20.13 16.08
C GLN A 281 -5.03 18.90 16.78
N GLY A 282 -5.95 18.17 16.15
CA GLY A 282 -6.50 16.92 16.69
C GLY A 282 -5.42 15.86 16.90
N LEU A 283 -4.46 15.73 15.98
CA LEU A 283 -3.32 14.82 16.11
C LEU A 283 -2.39 15.24 17.26
N ILE A 284 -2.12 16.53 17.41
CA ILE A 284 -1.32 17.06 18.53
C ILE A 284 -2.01 16.76 19.87
N ASP A 285 -3.31 17.02 19.97
CA ASP A 285 -4.09 16.77 21.19
C ASP A 285 -4.19 15.28 21.52
N LEU A 286 -4.27 14.42 20.49
CA LEU A 286 -4.18 12.98 20.67
C LEU A 286 -2.81 12.59 21.25
N LEU A 287 -1.71 13.04 20.63
CA LEU A 287 -0.36 12.72 21.08
C LEU A 287 -0.08 13.20 22.51
N ALA A 288 -0.67 14.33 22.92
CA ALA A 288 -0.62 14.79 24.31
C ALA A 288 -1.19 13.78 25.31
N MET A 289 -2.18 12.99 24.89
CA MET A 289 -2.84 12.00 25.75
C MET A 289 -2.17 10.62 25.70
N ILE A 290 -1.80 10.14 24.50
CA ILE A 290 -1.31 8.76 24.31
C ILE A 290 0.20 8.66 24.14
N GLY A 291 0.89 9.77 23.85
CA GLY A 291 2.29 9.76 23.39
C GLY A 291 3.27 9.09 24.35
N SER A 292 3.05 9.22 25.66
CA SER A 292 4.01 8.74 26.67
C SER A 292 4.18 7.22 26.70
N SER A 293 3.20 6.46 26.21
CA SER A 293 3.23 5.00 26.13
C SER A 293 3.51 4.45 24.72
N LEU A 294 3.61 5.31 23.69
CA LEU A 294 3.76 4.86 22.31
C LEU A 294 5.17 4.37 22.00
N ASP A 295 5.25 3.17 21.43
CA ASP A 295 6.44 2.60 20.80
C ASP A 295 6.44 2.83 19.27
N HIS A 296 5.25 2.88 18.63
CA HIS A 296 5.08 3.06 17.19
C HIS A 296 4.00 4.08 16.85
N LEU A 297 4.34 5.00 15.93
CA LEU A 297 3.45 6.02 15.39
C LEU A 297 3.55 6.02 13.86
N ASP A 298 2.42 5.80 13.17
CA ASP A 298 2.29 5.98 11.73
C ASP A 298 1.18 7.00 11.40
N LEU A 299 1.59 8.13 10.83
CA LEU A 299 0.71 9.20 10.34
C LEU A 299 0.94 9.46 8.84
N SER A 300 1.34 8.43 8.09
CA SER A 300 1.61 8.57 6.66
C SER A 300 0.39 9.03 5.86
N GLY A 301 0.60 9.77 4.78
CA GLY A 301 -0.45 10.13 3.82
C GLY A 301 -1.38 11.28 4.21
N HIS A 302 -1.14 11.96 5.34
CA HIS A 302 -1.88 13.16 5.73
C HIS A 302 -1.27 14.40 5.09
N SER A 303 -2.10 15.24 4.45
CA SER A 303 -1.65 16.55 3.95
C SER A 303 -1.57 17.61 5.06
N SER A 304 -2.26 17.39 6.18
CA SER A 304 -2.27 18.29 7.34
C SER A 304 -1.07 18.12 8.27
N VAL A 305 -0.29 17.04 8.12
CA VAL A 305 0.88 16.78 8.98
C VAL A 305 2.06 17.63 8.50
N THR A 306 2.37 18.67 9.26
CA THR A 306 3.53 19.53 9.08
C THR A 306 4.57 19.29 10.18
N ASP A 307 5.67 20.06 10.15
CA ASP A 307 6.66 20.08 11.25
C ASP A 307 6.01 20.40 12.62
N GLY A 308 4.84 21.07 12.62
CA GLY A 308 4.05 21.36 13.82
C GLY A 308 3.72 20.12 14.67
N VAL A 309 3.36 18.99 14.04
CA VAL A 309 3.13 17.71 14.75
C VAL A 309 4.39 17.22 15.45
N LEU A 310 5.55 17.37 14.81
CA LEU A 310 6.84 16.98 15.40
C LEU A 310 7.14 17.82 16.64
N PHE A 311 6.98 19.15 16.57
CA PHE A 311 7.33 20.05 17.68
C PHE A 311 6.31 20.10 18.82
N ARG A 312 5.02 20.02 18.51
CA ARG A 312 3.93 20.20 19.48
C ARG A 312 3.32 18.88 19.93
N GLY A 313 3.40 17.83 19.13
CA GLY A 313 2.91 16.49 19.45
C GLY A 313 4.02 15.55 19.89
N VAL A 314 4.90 15.17 18.96
CA VAL A 314 5.90 14.12 19.19
C VAL A 314 6.96 14.54 20.22
N LYS A 315 7.58 15.71 20.03
CA LYS A 315 8.69 16.20 20.86
C LYS A 315 8.36 16.24 22.36
N PRO A 316 7.23 16.84 22.80
CA PRO A 316 6.89 16.91 24.22
C PRO A 316 6.31 15.63 24.80
N HIS A 317 5.68 14.76 23.99
CA HIS A 317 4.83 13.69 24.53
C HIS A 317 5.31 12.27 24.23
N ALA A 318 6.01 12.03 23.12
CA ALA A 318 6.34 10.69 22.63
C ALA A 318 7.82 10.30 22.82
N THR A 319 8.38 10.51 24.01
CA THR A 319 9.84 10.33 24.27
C THR A 319 10.31 8.88 24.33
N THR A 320 9.39 7.91 24.37
CA THR A 320 9.67 6.45 24.41
C THR A 320 9.59 5.78 23.04
N LEU A 321 9.23 6.54 22.00
CA LEU A 321 8.98 6.05 20.65
C LEU A 321 10.19 5.29 20.11
N LYS A 322 9.93 4.16 19.43
CA LYS A 322 10.94 3.32 18.77
C LYS A 322 10.81 3.35 17.26
N SER A 323 9.62 3.64 16.75
CA SER A 323 9.29 3.67 15.33
C SER A 323 8.47 4.90 14.98
N LEU A 324 8.99 5.72 14.06
CA LEU A 324 8.29 6.88 13.52
C LEU A 324 8.11 6.71 12.01
N VAL A 325 6.85 6.70 11.55
CA VAL A 325 6.49 6.54 10.15
C VAL A 325 5.64 7.72 9.71
N LEU A 326 6.18 8.53 8.82
CA LEU A 326 5.58 9.75 8.27
C LEU A 326 5.81 9.77 6.76
N ALA A 327 5.47 8.67 6.08
CA ALA A 327 5.62 8.59 4.64
C ALA A 327 4.57 9.47 3.94
N ASN A 328 4.94 10.14 2.84
CA ASN A 328 4.01 10.93 2.02
C ASN A 328 3.23 12.00 2.83
N THR A 329 3.92 12.73 3.68
CA THR A 329 3.44 13.92 4.42
C THR A 329 4.14 15.14 3.84
N THR A 330 3.57 15.68 2.76
CA THR A 330 4.28 16.56 1.80
C THR A 330 4.64 17.94 2.34
N GLU A 331 4.04 18.34 3.46
CA GLU A 331 4.23 19.66 4.09
C GLU A 331 5.37 19.68 5.12
N MET A 332 6.03 18.55 5.37
CA MET A 332 7.24 18.53 6.19
C MET A 332 8.43 19.14 5.44
N THR A 333 9.23 19.93 6.15
CA THR A 333 10.37 20.64 5.57
C THR A 333 11.70 20.06 6.05
N ASP A 334 12.74 20.17 5.22
CA ASP A 334 14.08 19.70 5.59
C ASP A 334 14.61 20.40 6.85
N ALA A 335 14.32 21.71 6.98
CA ALA A 335 14.75 22.49 8.13
C ALA A 335 14.01 22.09 9.43
N GLY A 336 12.69 21.91 9.37
CA GLY A 336 11.90 21.58 10.55
C GLY A 336 12.16 20.17 11.06
N VAL A 337 12.29 19.18 10.16
CA VAL A 337 12.68 17.81 10.54
C VAL A 337 14.09 17.77 11.11
N ALA A 338 15.04 18.52 10.53
CA ALA A 338 16.40 18.63 11.06
C ALA A 338 16.44 19.26 12.46
N GLU A 339 15.72 20.36 12.67
CA GLU A 339 15.63 21.02 13.98
C GLU A 339 14.94 20.12 15.01
N PHE A 340 13.90 19.38 14.63
CA PHE A 340 13.25 18.40 15.50
C PHE A 340 14.27 17.37 15.99
N PHE A 341 14.95 16.63 15.11
CA PHE A 341 15.92 15.62 15.53
C PHE A 341 17.11 16.21 16.30
N SER A 342 17.51 17.45 16.00
CA SER A 342 18.60 18.12 16.71
C SER A 342 18.25 18.53 18.14
N THR A 343 16.96 18.70 18.45
CA THR A 343 16.49 19.24 19.74
C THR A 343 15.62 18.27 20.53
N TRP A 344 15.16 17.18 19.91
CA TRP A 344 14.38 16.16 20.57
C TRP A 344 15.23 15.38 21.58
N GLN A 345 14.65 15.12 22.75
CA GLN A 345 15.28 14.41 23.87
C GLN A 345 14.68 13.00 24.03
N GLY A 346 13.99 12.52 23.00
CA GLY A 346 13.44 11.17 22.96
C GLY A 346 14.54 10.11 22.89
N LYS A 347 14.17 8.87 23.17
CA LYS A 347 15.10 7.76 22.95
C LYS A 347 15.44 7.63 21.46
N PRO A 348 16.66 7.17 21.11
CA PRO A 348 17.00 6.85 19.73
C PRO A 348 15.97 5.94 19.07
N LEU A 349 15.58 6.27 17.84
CA LEU A 349 14.62 5.47 17.07
C LEU A 349 15.30 4.25 16.45
N SER A 350 14.61 3.11 16.51
CA SER A 350 15.02 1.87 15.83
C SER A 350 14.52 1.77 14.40
N LYS A 351 13.43 2.48 14.07
CA LYS A 351 12.80 2.50 12.75
C LYS A 351 12.36 3.90 12.37
N VAL A 352 12.75 4.34 11.19
CA VAL A 352 12.26 5.58 10.59
C VAL A 352 11.86 5.33 9.14
N ASP A 353 10.64 5.71 8.80
CA ASP A 353 10.17 5.79 7.42
C ASP A 353 9.60 7.18 7.16
N MET A 354 10.29 7.94 6.32
CA MET A 354 9.88 9.26 5.86
C MET A 354 9.87 9.28 4.33
N SER A 355 9.57 8.13 3.72
CA SER A 355 9.56 7.98 2.27
C SER A 355 8.54 8.90 1.59
N ARG A 356 8.79 9.24 0.33
CA ARG A 356 7.96 10.11 -0.51
C ARG A 356 7.80 11.54 0.01
N ASN A 357 8.62 11.98 0.96
CA ASN A 357 8.73 13.38 1.35
C ASN A 357 9.81 14.06 0.50
N HIS A 358 9.42 14.56 -0.67
CA HIS A 358 10.36 15.08 -1.67
C HIS A 358 11.10 16.35 -1.25
N GLN A 359 10.65 17.05 -0.20
CA GLN A 359 11.30 18.25 0.32
C GLN A 359 12.45 17.94 1.30
N LEU A 360 12.56 16.69 1.79
CA LEU A 360 13.59 16.30 2.75
C LEU A 360 14.90 15.95 2.04
N ALA A 361 16.01 16.33 2.64
CA ALA A 361 17.34 16.28 2.05
C ALA A 361 18.43 16.07 3.14
N ASP A 362 19.57 16.74 2.98
CA ASP A 362 20.78 16.56 3.78
C ASP A 362 20.57 16.92 5.26
N ALA A 363 19.93 18.06 5.56
CA ALA A 363 19.84 18.53 6.94
C ALA A 363 19.02 17.56 7.81
N SER A 364 17.91 17.04 7.27
CA SER A 364 17.09 16.04 7.95
C SER A 364 17.85 14.74 8.17
N LEU A 365 18.55 14.25 7.14
CA LEU A 365 19.26 12.97 7.21
C LEU A 365 20.38 13.04 8.26
N ASP A 366 21.19 14.10 8.22
CA ASP A 366 22.33 14.26 9.13
C ASP A 366 21.86 14.40 10.59
N ALA A 367 20.80 15.19 10.84
CA ALA A 367 20.23 15.34 12.17
C ALA A 367 19.61 14.03 12.69
N LEU A 368 18.87 13.32 11.85
CA LEU A 368 18.30 12.01 12.17
C LEU A 368 19.38 11.00 12.54
N LEU A 369 20.43 10.88 11.72
CA LEU A 369 21.53 9.96 11.95
C LEU A 369 22.30 10.32 13.23
N LYS A 370 22.49 11.61 13.51
CA LYS A 370 23.13 12.07 14.74
C LYS A 370 22.32 11.72 15.98
N HIS A 371 20.99 11.80 15.93
CA HIS A 371 20.12 11.51 17.06
C HIS A 371 19.88 10.00 17.25
N SER A 372 19.51 9.30 16.17
CA SER A 372 18.96 7.93 16.22
C SER A 372 19.86 6.87 15.59
N GLY A 373 20.94 7.26 14.88
CA GLY A 373 21.71 6.35 14.04
C GLY A 373 22.19 5.10 14.77
N THR A 374 22.65 5.23 16.02
CA THR A 374 23.27 4.12 16.77
C THR A 374 22.33 2.94 17.03
N GLU A 375 21.02 3.19 17.13
CA GLU A 375 19.99 2.16 17.37
C GLU A 375 19.17 1.84 16.12
N LEU A 376 19.45 2.52 14.99
CA LEU A 376 18.64 2.42 13.79
C LEU A 376 18.82 1.08 13.09
N THR A 377 17.72 0.34 12.93
CA THR A 377 17.66 -0.97 12.28
C THR A 377 16.91 -0.94 10.94
N GLU A 378 15.94 -0.04 10.78
CA GLU A 378 15.17 0.15 9.55
C GLU A 378 15.16 1.64 9.17
N LEU A 379 15.67 1.97 7.98
CA LEU A 379 15.62 3.32 7.43
C LEU A 379 15.01 3.31 6.03
N ASN A 380 13.96 4.11 5.84
CA ASN A 380 13.35 4.34 4.54
C ASN A 380 13.30 5.85 4.24
N ILE A 381 14.16 6.27 3.32
CA ILE A 381 14.24 7.64 2.78
C ILE A 381 13.94 7.66 1.28
N ASN A 382 13.21 6.65 0.80
CA ASN A 382 12.84 6.53 -0.60
C ASN A 382 12.20 7.82 -1.11
N GLY A 383 12.69 8.38 -2.21
CA GLY A 383 12.16 9.62 -2.79
C GLY A 383 12.78 10.91 -2.27
N TRP A 384 13.78 10.86 -1.37
CA TRP A 384 14.60 12.01 -0.98
C TRP A 384 15.65 12.28 -2.06
N LYS A 385 15.26 13.02 -3.09
CA LYS A 385 16.02 13.15 -4.35
C LYS A 385 17.26 14.06 -4.24
N ASP A 386 17.23 14.97 -3.28
CA ASP A 386 18.22 16.04 -3.12
C ASP A 386 19.23 15.76 -2.00
N VAL A 387 19.26 14.54 -1.47
CA VAL A 387 20.31 14.08 -0.56
C VAL A 387 21.62 13.94 -1.34
N SER A 388 22.68 14.58 -0.85
CA SER A 388 24.01 14.52 -1.41
C SER A 388 24.73 13.21 -1.10
N GLU A 389 25.78 12.93 -1.85
CA GLU A 389 26.63 11.76 -1.64
C GLU A 389 27.29 11.77 -0.25
N GLY A 390 27.62 12.96 0.26
CA GLY A 390 28.24 13.13 1.58
C GLY A 390 27.33 12.62 2.70
N SER A 391 26.07 13.06 2.72
CA SER A 391 25.08 12.69 3.72
C SER A 391 24.63 11.24 3.57
N LEU A 392 24.46 10.73 2.35
CA LEU A 392 24.20 9.30 2.14
C LEU A 392 25.33 8.44 2.73
N LYS A 393 26.60 8.79 2.47
CA LYS A 393 27.76 8.10 3.05
C LYS A 393 27.90 8.27 4.57
N ALA A 394 27.07 9.10 5.21
CA ALA A 394 26.97 9.18 6.66
C ALA A 394 26.15 8.00 7.24
N ILE A 395 25.18 7.45 6.49
CA ILE A 395 24.35 6.31 6.93
C ILE A 395 25.20 5.13 7.45
N PRO A 396 26.12 4.54 6.65
CA PRO A 396 26.94 3.43 7.13
C PRO A 396 27.90 3.81 8.26
N LYS A 397 28.20 5.10 8.46
CA LYS A 397 29.08 5.57 9.54
C LYS A 397 28.35 5.66 10.88
N HIS A 398 27.06 6.02 10.86
CA HIS A 398 26.28 6.31 12.05
C HIS A 398 25.28 5.20 12.41
N ALA A 399 24.91 4.33 11.47
CA ALA A 399 23.93 3.26 11.68
C ALA A 399 24.53 1.84 11.53
N PRO A 400 25.35 1.36 12.48
CA PRO A 400 25.98 0.05 12.40
C PRO A 400 24.99 -1.12 12.57
N LEU A 401 23.85 -0.89 13.21
CA LEU A 401 22.81 -1.91 13.46
C LEU A 401 21.78 -2.04 12.32
N LEU A 402 22.00 -1.33 11.21
CA LEU A 402 21.06 -1.28 10.10
C LEU A 402 20.84 -2.66 9.47
N ARG A 403 19.58 -3.09 9.40
CA ARG A 403 19.12 -4.36 8.82
C ARG A 403 18.42 -4.15 7.49
N LYS A 404 17.59 -3.11 7.39
CA LYS A 404 16.83 -2.78 6.18
C LYS A 404 17.05 -1.33 5.79
N LEU A 405 17.34 -1.10 4.51
CA LEU A 405 17.56 0.22 3.95
C LEU A 405 16.80 0.38 2.64
N ASP A 406 15.97 1.42 2.53
CA ASP A 406 15.39 1.85 1.27
C ASP A 406 15.81 3.28 0.95
N VAL A 407 16.65 3.41 -0.07
CA VAL A 407 17.15 4.65 -0.64
C VAL A 407 16.70 4.81 -2.09
N GLY A 408 15.61 4.13 -2.48
CA GLY A 408 15.10 4.24 -3.84
C GLY A 408 14.84 5.71 -4.21
N PHE A 409 15.17 6.09 -5.44
CA PHE A 409 15.12 7.45 -5.96
C PHE A 409 16.03 8.47 -5.26
N CYS A 410 16.96 8.04 -4.39
CA CYS A 410 18.07 8.88 -3.92
C CYS A 410 19.18 8.90 -4.99
N ARG A 411 19.22 9.96 -5.80
CA ARG A 411 20.05 10.03 -7.03
C ARG A 411 21.56 9.92 -6.80
N ALA A 412 22.01 10.21 -5.57
CA ALA A 412 23.42 10.15 -5.19
C ALA A 412 23.88 8.74 -4.77
N ALA A 413 22.97 7.78 -4.57
CA ALA A 413 23.34 6.41 -4.22
C ALA A 413 24.10 5.73 -5.38
N ASP A 414 25.29 5.20 -5.11
CA ASP A 414 26.19 4.57 -6.06
C ASP A 414 26.76 3.23 -5.54
N ASP A 415 27.56 2.55 -6.37
CA ASP A 415 28.17 1.27 -6.00
C ASP A 415 29.10 1.37 -4.78
N PHE A 416 29.75 2.52 -4.58
CA PHE A 416 30.63 2.76 -3.43
C PHE A 416 29.83 2.91 -2.13
N PHE A 417 28.67 3.56 -2.18
CA PHE A 417 27.76 3.63 -1.04
C PHE A 417 27.31 2.23 -0.60
N ILE A 418 26.96 1.34 -1.53
CA ILE A 418 26.62 -0.06 -1.21
C ILE A 418 27.81 -0.79 -0.59
N LYS A 419 29.02 -0.55 -1.10
CA LYS A 419 30.26 -1.08 -0.50
C LYS A 419 30.41 -0.63 0.95
N ASP A 420 30.25 0.67 1.23
CA ASP A 420 30.37 1.24 2.57
C ASP A 420 29.35 0.63 3.55
N ILE A 421 28.12 0.39 3.09
CA ILE A 421 27.08 -0.32 3.86
C ILE A 421 27.53 -1.72 4.25
N PHE A 422 28.10 -2.49 3.32
CA PHE A 422 28.56 -3.85 3.62
C PHE A 422 29.73 -3.91 4.60
N GLU A 423 30.62 -2.94 4.53
CA GLU A 423 31.79 -2.84 5.41
C GLU A 423 31.41 -2.39 6.83
N ARG A 424 30.37 -1.55 7.00
CA ARG A 424 30.07 -0.92 8.30
C ARG A 424 28.75 -1.35 8.94
N CYS A 425 27.84 -1.95 8.19
CA CYS A 425 26.58 -2.50 8.66
C CYS A 425 26.62 -4.03 8.57
N PRO A 426 27.18 -4.74 9.57
CA PRO A 426 27.32 -6.20 9.51
C PRO A 426 25.99 -6.94 9.43
N GLU A 427 24.94 -6.39 10.07
CA GLU A 427 23.60 -6.96 10.23
C GLU A 427 22.66 -6.70 9.05
N VAL A 428 23.11 -6.02 7.99
CA VAL A 428 22.27 -5.68 6.83
C VAL A 428 21.75 -6.93 6.14
N GLN A 429 20.47 -6.92 5.76
CA GLN A 429 19.75 -8.03 5.14
C GLN A 429 19.02 -7.61 3.86
N GLU A 430 18.55 -6.36 3.79
CA GLU A 430 17.76 -5.87 2.66
C GLU A 430 18.16 -4.44 2.30
N ILE A 431 18.46 -4.21 1.02
CA ILE A 431 18.73 -2.89 0.46
C ILE A 431 17.85 -2.68 -0.80
N LYS A 432 17.13 -1.57 -0.85
CA LYS A 432 16.32 -1.15 -2.00
C LYS A 432 16.89 0.12 -2.63
N VAL A 433 17.17 0.05 -3.93
CA VAL A 433 17.82 1.11 -4.73
C VAL A 433 17.05 1.44 -6.02
N TRP A 434 15.75 1.17 -6.04
CA TRP A 434 14.88 1.45 -7.19
C TRP A 434 15.07 2.89 -7.70
N GLY A 435 15.32 3.08 -9.00
CA GLY A 435 15.49 4.42 -9.57
C GLY A 435 16.78 5.15 -9.14
N CYS A 436 17.80 4.43 -8.66
CA CYS A 436 19.13 4.96 -8.39
C CYS A 436 20.08 4.67 -9.56
N PRO A 437 20.27 5.60 -10.52
CA PRO A 437 20.96 5.30 -11.79
C PRO A 437 22.47 5.09 -11.67
N ARG A 438 23.07 5.40 -10.51
CA ARG A 438 24.50 5.22 -10.24
C ARG A 438 24.81 3.92 -9.52
N VAL A 439 23.78 3.16 -9.12
CA VAL A 439 23.94 1.78 -8.66
C VAL A 439 23.83 0.86 -9.87
N THR A 440 24.92 0.21 -10.21
CA THR A 440 25.08 -0.58 -11.44
C THR A 440 25.08 -2.07 -11.14
N GLU A 441 25.13 -2.91 -12.18
CA GLU A 441 25.32 -4.36 -12.03
C GLU A 441 26.65 -4.76 -11.39
N HIS A 442 27.61 -3.82 -11.34
CA HIS A 442 28.91 -4.00 -10.72
C HIS A 442 28.92 -3.69 -9.21
N CYS A 443 27.78 -3.30 -8.63
CA CYS A 443 27.70 -3.08 -7.19
C CYS A 443 28.17 -4.34 -6.44
N PRO A 444 28.88 -4.17 -5.30
CA PRO A 444 29.34 -5.32 -4.53
C PRO A 444 28.15 -6.17 -4.06
N ARG A 445 28.43 -7.43 -3.73
CA ARG A 445 27.46 -8.40 -3.22
C ARG A 445 27.94 -8.99 -1.91
N LYS A 446 27.02 -9.26 -1.00
CA LYS A 446 27.31 -9.84 0.31
C LYS A 446 26.35 -11.00 0.55
N ARG A 447 26.91 -12.14 0.96
CA ARG A 447 26.15 -13.35 1.24
C ARG A 447 25.07 -13.09 2.29
N GLY A 448 23.83 -13.47 1.96
CA GLY A 448 22.68 -13.31 2.84
C GLY A 448 22.03 -11.93 2.81
N VAL A 449 22.47 -11.04 1.91
CA VAL A 449 21.88 -9.71 1.72
C VAL A 449 21.17 -9.65 0.37
N ASN A 450 19.92 -9.19 0.37
CA ASN A 450 19.13 -8.98 -0.83
C ASN A 450 19.23 -7.53 -1.28
N ILE A 451 19.55 -7.30 -2.56
CA ILE A 451 19.52 -5.96 -3.16
C ILE A 451 18.43 -5.92 -4.24
N PHE A 452 17.51 -4.98 -4.12
CA PHE A 452 16.38 -4.84 -5.05
C PHE A 452 16.46 -3.53 -5.83
N GLY A 453 16.05 -3.57 -7.10
CA GLY A 453 15.82 -2.37 -7.91
C GLY A 453 17.03 -1.84 -8.67
N ILE A 454 18.04 -2.68 -8.96
CA ILE A 454 19.20 -2.29 -9.76
C ILE A 454 18.77 -2.21 -11.22
N GLU A 455 18.84 -1.03 -11.81
CA GLU A 455 18.53 -0.84 -13.22
C GLU A 455 19.78 -1.16 -14.06
N THR A 456 19.76 -2.30 -14.77
CA THR A 456 20.77 -2.55 -15.80
C THR A 456 20.44 -1.67 -17.01
N ALA A 457 21.33 -0.73 -17.33
CA ALA A 457 21.29 -0.10 -18.63
C ALA A 457 21.56 -1.18 -19.68
N GLN A 458 20.66 -1.36 -20.64
CA GLN A 458 21.08 -1.98 -21.90
C GLN A 458 22.08 -1.03 -22.53
N ILE A 459 23.36 -1.39 -22.43
CA ILE A 459 24.42 -0.78 -23.21
C ILE A 459 24.04 -1.03 -24.67
N PHE A 460 23.64 0.02 -25.39
CA PHE A 460 23.56 0.02 -26.85
C PHE A 460 24.90 0.49 -27.42
#